data_AF-A0A8S3RUB9-F1
#
_entry.id   AF-A0A8S3RUB9-F1
#
_cell.length_a   1.000
_cell.length_b   1.000
_cell.length_c   1.000
_cell.angle_alpha   90.00
_cell.angle_beta   90.00
_cell.angle_gamma   90.00
#
_symmetry.space_group_name_H-M   'P 1'
#
loop_
_entity.id
_entity.type
_entity.pdbx_description
1 polymer ?
#
loop_
_entity_poly.entity_id
_entity_poly.type
_entity_poly.pdbx_seq_one_letter_code
_entity_poly.pdbx_strand_id
1 'polypeptide(L)'
;MKLKGISERSVRRLQTAYTSCAVIYEFDSQQADLIASLQGPDKQVVLGGDGRCDSPGYSAKYGSYTLMDLNTNKILDIQLVQSNEVKGSTHMELEGLKRGLSLLIDTNHIEVSTLVTDRHVMIKKFMKDNHPEINHYFDVWHIAKGITQLTSY
;
A
#
# COMPACT_ATOMS: atom_id res chain seq x y z
N MET A 1 6.79 10.13 -46.15
CA MET A 1 5.97 8.99 -45.69
C MET A 1 5.62 9.21 -44.22
N LYS A 2 4.41 9.69 -43.90
CA LYS A 2 3.93 9.80 -42.51
C LYS A 2 3.34 8.44 -42.12
N LEU A 3 4.03 7.66 -41.29
CA LEU A 3 3.39 6.53 -40.63
C LEU A 3 2.22 7.09 -39.81
N LYS A 4 0.98 6.79 -40.22
CA LYS A 4 -0.22 7.08 -39.42
C LYS A 4 -0.16 6.16 -38.20
N GLY A 5 0.48 6.65 -37.15
CA GLY A 5 0.57 5.96 -35.87
C GLY A 5 -0.80 5.85 -35.19
N ILE A 6 -0.95 4.81 -34.38
CA ILE A 6 -2.10 4.58 -33.50
C ILE A 6 -2.31 5.84 -32.64
N SER A 7 -3.53 6.38 -32.60
CA SER A 7 -3.83 7.56 -31.78
C SER A 7 -3.76 7.23 -30.28
N GLU A 8 -3.44 8.21 -29.44
CA GLU A 8 -3.47 8.04 -27.98
C GLU A 8 -4.82 7.49 -27.49
N ARG A 9 -5.92 7.94 -28.09
CA ARG A 9 -7.27 7.43 -27.81
C ARG A 9 -7.40 5.93 -28.11
N SER A 10 -6.85 5.50 -29.24
CA SER A 10 -6.84 4.09 -29.64
C SER A 10 -5.96 3.25 -28.69
N VAL A 11 -4.81 3.77 -28.27
CA VAL A 11 -3.93 3.13 -27.26
C VAL A 11 -4.66 2.99 -25.94
N ARG A 12 -5.25 4.07 -25.40
CA ARG A 12 -5.98 4.04 -24.12
C ARG A 12 -7.14 3.04 -24.18
N ARG A 13 -7.90 3.00 -25.28
CA ARG A 13 -8.99 2.03 -25.45
C ARG A 13 -8.48 0.59 -25.41
N LEU A 14 -7.37 0.29 -26.09
CA LEU A 14 -6.75 -1.04 -26.05
C LEU A 14 -6.22 -1.39 -24.67
N GLN A 15 -5.57 -0.43 -23.99
CA GLN A 15 -5.09 -0.61 -22.62
C GLN A 15 -6.25 -0.92 -21.67
N THR A 16 -7.30 -0.12 -21.67
CA THR A 16 -8.47 -0.34 -20.81
C THR A 16 -9.18 -1.66 -21.11
N ALA A 17 -9.30 -2.04 -22.40
CA ALA A 17 -10.04 -3.24 -22.79
C ALA A 17 -9.27 -4.54 -22.54
N TYR A 18 -7.94 -4.52 -22.65
CA TYR A 18 -7.13 -5.75 -22.63
C TYR A 18 -6.03 -5.70 -21.58
N THR A 19 -5.17 -4.67 -21.61
CA THR A 19 -3.97 -4.62 -20.77
C THR A 19 -4.32 -4.47 -19.29
N SER A 20 -5.16 -3.49 -18.92
CA SER A 20 -5.54 -3.26 -17.53
C SER A 20 -6.31 -4.44 -16.95
N CYS A 21 -7.25 -5.01 -17.72
CA CYS A 21 -7.99 -6.19 -17.30
C CYS A 21 -7.07 -7.40 -17.06
N ALA A 22 -6.13 -7.66 -17.97
CA ALA A 22 -5.18 -8.77 -17.81
C ALA A 22 -4.25 -8.57 -16.62
N VAL A 23 -3.74 -7.34 -16.40
CA VAL A 23 -2.87 -7.02 -15.26
C VAL A 23 -3.62 -7.18 -13.93
N ILE A 24 -4.85 -6.66 -13.84
CA ILE A 24 -5.66 -6.78 -12.63
C ILE A 24 -5.99 -8.25 -12.37
N TYR A 25 -6.42 -8.99 -13.38
CA TYR A 25 -6.73 -10.41 -13.26
C TYR A 25 -5.52 -11.23 -12.74
N GLU A 26 -4.35 -11.01 -13.35
CA GLU A 26 -3.14 -11.72 -12.95
C GLU A 26 -2.69 -11.32 -11.54
N PHE A 27 -2.78 -10.03 -11.21
CA PHE A 27 -2.47 -9.55 -9.86
C PHE A 27 -3.39 -10.17 -8.82
N ASP A 28 -4.72 -10.14 -9.04
CA ASP A 28 -5.71 -10.70 -8.12
C ASP A 28 -5.51 -12.21 -7.94
N SER A 29 -5.20 -12.93 -9.02
CA SER A 29 -4.91 -14.36 -8.96
C SER A 29 -3.67 -14.64 -8.12
N GLN A 30 -2.56 -13.94 -8.38
CA GLN A 30 -1.31 -14.13 -7.63
C GLN A 30 -1.43 -13.68 -6.17
N GLN A 31 -2.19 -12.61 -5.92
CA GLN A 31 -2.49 -12.12 -4.58
C GLN A 31 -3.28 -13.16 -3.80
N ALA A 32 -4.33 -13.74 -4.39
CA ALA A 32 -5.13 -14.77 -3.74
C ALA A 32 -4.30 -16.01 -3.38
N ASP A 33 -3.46 -16.49 -4.30
CA ASP A 33 -2.56 -17.62 -4.04
C ASP A 33 -1.54 -17.31 -2.93
N LEU A 34 -1.00 -16.09 -2.93
CA LEU A 34 -0.07 -15.64 -1.92
C LEU A 34 -0.74 -15.56 -0.53
N ILE A 35 -1.91 -14.93 -0.44
CA ILE A 35 -2.67 -14.82 0.81
C ILE A 35 -3.04 -16.21 1.33
N ALA A 36 -3.53 -17.11 0.47
CA ALA A 36 -3.84 -18.48 0.85
C ALA A 36 -2.59 -19.21 1.39
N SER A 37 -1.41 -18.96 0.81
CA SER A 37 -0.16 -19.54 1.29
C SER A 37 0.27 -19.05 2.69
N LEU A 38 -0.25 -17.90 3.14
CA LEU A 38 0.04 -17.32 4.45
C LEU A 38 -0.95 -17.79 5.53
N GLN A 39 -2.03 -18.48 5.15
CA GLN A 39 -2.95 -19.10 6.09
C GLN A 39 -2.33 -20.35 6.74
N GLY A 40 -2.70 -20.59 8.01
CA GLY A 40 -2.34 -21.80 8.75
C GLY A 40 -2.12 -21.53 10.24
N PRO A 41 -2.21 -22.57 11.09
CA PRO A 41 -1.85 -22.45 12.50
C PRO A 41 -0.37 -22.08 12.60
N ASP A 42 -0.06 -21.12 13.47
CA ASP A 42 1.28 -20.60 13.77
C ASP A 42 1.95 -19.73 12.68
N LYS A 43 1.22 -19.34 11.61
CA LYS A 43 1.73 -18.37 10.63
C LYS A 43 1.35 -16.96 11.00
N GLN A 44 2.35 -16.21 11.45
CA GLN A 44 2.24 -14.78 11.69
C GLN A 44 2.99 -13.98 10.63
N VAL A 45 2.37 -12.91 10.15
CA VAL A 45 2.94 -12.01 9.16
C VAL A 45 3.51 -10.77 9.85
N VAL A 46 4.67 -10.33 9.36
CA VAL A 46 5.32 -9.08 9.76
C VAL A 46 5.18 -8.11 8.59
N LEU A 47 4.37 -7.07 8.75
CA LEU A 47 4.04 -6.15 7.67
C LEU A 47 4.92 -4.91 7.66
N GLY A 48 5.28 -4.46 6.46
CA GLY A 48 5.77 -3.12 6.17
C GLY A 48 4.70 -2.36 5.39
N GLY A 49 4.39 -1.15 5.82
CA GLY A 49 3.39 -0.29 5.18
C GLY A 49 3.98 1.06 4.78
N ASP A 50 3.79 1.45 3.52
CA ASP A 50 4.23 2.75 3.00
C ASP A 50 3.21 3.36 2.03
N GLY A 51 3.11 4.69 2.05
CA GLY A 51 2.18 5.48 1.26
C GLY A 51 2.89 6.37 0.25
N ARG A 52 2.34 6.44 -0.97
CA ARG A 52 2.85 7.33 -2.02
C ARG A 52 1.72 8.09 -2.68
N CYS A 53 1.89 9.41 -2.83
CA CYS A 53 0.95 10.29 -3.50
C CYS A 53 1.45 10.68 -4.91
N ASP A 54 0.51 10.99 -5.80
CA ASP A 54 0.78 11.42 -7.19
C ASP A 54 1.39 12.81 -7.31
N SER A 55 1.14 13.70 -6.34
CA SER A 55 1.72 15.05 -6.30
C SER A 55 2.16 15.44 -4.89
N PRO A 56 3.19 16.31 -4.74
CA PRO A 56 3.57 16.86 -3.44
C PRO A 56 2.49 17.78 -2.84
N GLY A 57 2.42 17.84 -1.51
CA GLY A 57 1.56 18.79 -0.79
C GLY A 57 0.08 18.41 -0.76
N TYR A 58 -0.78 19.42 -0.60
CA TYR A 58 -2.23 19.24 -0.40
C TYR A 58 -3.02 19.06 -1.70
N SER A 59 -2.36 18.98 -2.86
CA SER A 59 -3.01 18.86 -4.17
C SER A 59 -3.14 17.43 -4.69
N ALA A 60 -2.68 16.42 -3.92
CA ALA A 60 -2.71 15.03 -4.35
C ALA A 60 -4.12 14.57 -4.69
N LYS A 61 -4.27 13.93 -5.86
CA LYS A 61 -5.54 13.37 -6.30
C LYS A 61 -5.67 11.90 -5.96
N TYR A 62 -4.56 11.17 -6.05
CA TYR A 62 -4.50 9.75 -5.76
C TYR A 62 -3.33 9.43 -4.84
N GLY A 63 -3.58 8.56 -3.87
CA GLY A 63 -2.58 7.96 -3.00
C GLY A 63 -2.64 6.44 -3.11
N SER A 64 -1.50 5.79 -3.32
CA SER A 64 -1.37 4.35 -3.22
C SER A 64 -0.73 3.99 -1.88
N TYR A 65 -1.28 3.02 -1.17
CA TYR A 65 -0.69 2.44 0.03
C TYR A 65 -0.32 0.99 -0.22
N THR A 66 0.91 0.61 0.09
CA THR A 66 1.42 -0.76 -0.14
C THR A 66 1.62 -1.45 1.19
N LEU A 67 1.14 -2.69 1.29
CA LEU A 67 1.45 -3.61 2.39
C LEU A 67 2.31 -4.76 1.86
N MET A 68 3.46 -4.97 2.48
CA MET A 68 4.42 -6.02 2.14
C MET A 68 4.66 -6.90 3.37
N ASP A 69 4.75 -8.22 3.16
CA ASP A 69 5.31 -9.11 4.17
C ASP A 69 6.83 -9.00 4.15
N LEU A 70 7.41 -8.55 5.26
CA LEU A 70 8.83 -8.32 5.42
C LEU A 70 9.63 -9.63 5.54
N ASN A 71 8.98 -10.75 5.87
CA ASN A 71 9.66 -12.04 5.92
C ASN A 71 9.90 -12.61 4.51
N THR A 72 8.91 -12.49 3.63
CA THR A 72 9.00 -13.00 2.25
C THR A 72 9.38 -11.94 1.21
N ASN A 73 9.40 -10.67 1.59
CA ASN A 73 9.58 -9.51 0.70
C ASN A 73 8.56 -9.45 -0.44
N LYS A 74 7.35 -9.95 -0.20
CA LYS A 74 6.26 -9.96 -1.18
C LYS A 74 5.21 -8.93 -0.83
N ILE A 75 4.75 -8.19 -1.83
CA ILE A 75 3.62 -7.27 -1.69
C ILE A 75 2.36 -8.12 -1.53
N LEU A 76 1.66 -7.92 -0.42
CA LEU A 76 0.39 -8.59 -0.15
C LEU A 76 -0.78 -7.79 -0.69
N ASP A 77 -0.68 -6.46 -0.67
CA ASP A 77 -1.79 -5.61 -1.11
C ASP A 77 -1.33 -4.20 -1.51
N ILE A 78 -2.06 -3.61 -2.46
CA ILE A 78 -1.89 -2.21 -2.89
C ILE A 78 -3.26 -1.55 -2.96
N GLN A 79 -3.47 -0.56 -2.09
CA GLN A 79 -4.72 0.18 -2.01
C GLN A 79 -4.60 1.54 -2.68
N LEU A 80 -5.41 1.78 -3.71
CA LEU A 80 -5.52 3.08 -4.35
C LEU A 80 -6.69 3.86 -3.73
N VAL A 81 -6.39 5.03 -3.17
CA VAL A 81 -7.37 5.93 -2.56
C VAL A 81 -7.39 7.24 -3.31
N GLN A 82 -8.57 7.72 -3.69
CA GLN A 82 -8.73 9.05 -4.26
C GLN A 82 -8.99 10.09 -3.16
N SER A 83 -8.42 11.28 -3.29
CA SER A 83 -8.54 12.32 -2.28
C SER A 83 -9.95 12.83 -2.06
N ASN A 84 -10.88 12.59 -2.98
CA ASN A 84 -12.30 12.92 -2.82
C ASN A 84 -13.04 11.96 -1.87
N GLU A 85 -12.52 10.75 -1.67
CA GLU A 85 -13.07 9.77 -0.73
C GLU A 85 -12.75 10.16 0.72
N VAL A 86 -11.73 11.01 0.90
CA VAL A 86 -11.15 11.36 2.19
C VAL A 86 -10.84 12.85 2.28
N LYS A 87 -10.13 13.29 3.33
CA LYS A 87 -9.82 14.72 3.57
C LYS A 87 -8.37 15.07 3.16
N GLY A 88 -7.93 14.60 1.99
CA GLY A 88 -6.59 14.87 1.44
C GLY A 88 -5.53 13.78 1.69
N SER A 89 -4.28 14.05 1.30
CA SER A 89 -3.18 13.06 1.21
C SER A 89 -2.88 12.31 2.50
N THR A 90 -2.78 13.02 3.62
CA THR A 90 -2.56 12.43 4.94
C THR A 90 -3.66 11.43 5.34
N HIS A 91 -4.89 11.68 4.89
CA HIS A 91 -6.01 10.76 5.12
C HIS A 91 -6.04 9.61 4.12
N MET A 92 -5.51 9.79 2.91
CA MET A 92 -5.38 8.71 1.92
C MET A 92 -4.45 7.61 2.42
N GLU A 93 -3.35 7.98 3.05
CA GLU A 93 -2.40 7.01 3.63
C GLU A 93 -3.04 6.17 4.74
N LEU A 94 -3.72 6.83 5.69
CA LEU A 94 -4.45 6.12 6.75
C LEU A 94 -5.55 5.23 6.19
N GLU A 95 -6.30 5.71 5.20
CA GLU A 95 -7.39 4.96 4.59
C GLU A 95 -6.87 3.74 3.81
N GLY A 96 -5.75 3.88 3.10
CA GLY A 96 -5.09 2.78 2.43
C GLY A 96 -4.64 1.69 3.40
N LEU A 97 -4.04 2.07 4.54
CA LEU A 97 -3.70 1.12 5.60
C LEU A 97 -4.93 0.39 6.14
N LYS A 98 -6.02 1.12 6.42
CA LYS A 98 -7.26 0.52 6.93
C LYS A 98 -7.84 -0.51 5.98
N ARG A 99 -7.93 -0.18 4.68
CA ARG A 99 -8.44 -1.10 3.66
C ARG A 99 -7.58 -2.35 3.56
N GLY A 100 -6.27 -2.18 3.55
CA GLY A 100 -5.33 -3.31 3.48
C GLY A 100 -5.37 -4.20 4.72
N LEU A 101 -5.43 -3.63 5.92
CA LEU A 101 -5.59 -4.41 7.15
C LEU A 101 -6.93 -5.14 7.19
N SER A 102 -8.01 -4.51 6.75
CA SER A 102 -9.33 -5.15 6.69
C SER A 102 -9.36 -6.31 5.66
N LEU A 103 -8.68 -6.16 4.53
CA LEU A 103 -8.50 -7.25 3.57
C LEU A 103 -7.75 -8.43 4.21
N LEU A 104 -6.61 -8.18 4.87
CA LEU A 104 -5.77 -9.24 5.42
C LEU A 104 -6.40 -9.90 6.66
N ILE A 105 -6.85 -9.11 7.62
CA ILE A 105 -7.32 -9.59 8.94
C ILE A 105 -8.79 -9.99 8.87
N ASP A 106 -9.68 -9.07 8.45
CA ASP A 106 -11.11 -9.31 8.54
C ASP A 106 -11.60 -10.27 7.45
N THR A 107 -11.11 -10.09 6.22
CA THR A 107 -11.57 -10.87 5.05
C THR A 107 -10.84 -12.21 4.92
N ASN A 108 -9.52 -12.22 5.11
CA ASN A 108 -8.68 -13.40 4.86
C ASN A 108 -8.15 -14.09 6.12
N HIS A 109 -8.47 -13.56 7.31
CA HIS A 109 -8.09 -14.13 8.61
C HIS A 109 -6.58 -14.37 8.77
N ILE A 110 -5.77 -13.47 8.21
CA ILE A 110 -4.32 -13.49 8.36
C ILE A 110 -3.94 -12.93 9.73
N GLU A 111 -3.11 -13.67 10.46
CA GLU A 111 -2.58 -13.23 11.74
C GLU A 111 -1.39 -12.29 11.51
N VAL A 112 -1.57 -11.01 11.84
CA VAL A 112 -0.53 -9.98 11.73
C VAL A 112 0.06 -9.75 13.12
N SER A 113 1.34 -10.08 13.33
CA SER A 113 1.98 -9.90 14.63
C SER A 113 2.63 -8.52 14.79
N THR A 114 3.10 -7.95 13.68
CA THR A 114 3.88 -6.72 13.67
C THR A 114 3.58 -5.91 12.43
N LEU A 115 3.52 -4.59 12.60
CA LEU A 115 3.42 -3.62 11.52
C LEU A 115 4.52 -2.56 11.68
N VAL A 116 5.26 -2.29 10.61
CA VAL A 116 6.27 -1.25 10.52
C VAL A 116 5.81 -0.19 9.53
N THR A 117 5.71 1.07 9.96
CA THR A 117 5.30 2.19 9.07
C THR A 117 6.16 3.42 9.30
N ASP A 118 5.97 4.44 8.49
CA ASP A 118 6.46 5.79 8.76
C ASP A 118 5.89 6.39 10.05
N ARG A 119 6.52 7.49 10.50
CA ARG A 119 6.07 8.31 11.64
C ARG A 119 4.84 9.14 11.28
N HIS A 120 3.75 8.46 10.94
CA HIS A 120 2.48 9.07 10.63
C HIS A 120 1.57 9.09 11.87
N VAL A 121 1.26 10.28 12.37
CA VAL A 121 0.58 10.48 13.67
C VAL A 121 -0.81 9.82 13.71
N MET A 122 -1.57 9.87 12.62
CA MET A 122 -2.90 9.27 12.59
C MET A 122 -2.86 7.74 12.50
N ILE A 123 -1.87 7.17 11.80
CA ILE A 123 -1.65 5.72 11.77
C ILE A 123 -1.28 5.23 13.16
N LYS A 124 -0.34 5.90 13.84
CA LYS A 124 0.02 5.59 15.22
C LYS A 124 -1.19 5.59 16.15
N LYS A 125 -2.05 6.60 16.05
CA LYS A 125 -3.28 6.70 16.86
C LYS A 125 -4.24 5.55 16.51
N PHE A 126 -4.47 5.30 15.23
CA PHE A 126 -5.34 4.23 14.77
C PHE A 126 -4.87 2.85 15.24
N MET A 127 -3.59 2.50 15.07
CA MET A 127 -3.05 1.22 15.53
C MET A 127 -3.21 1.06 17.04
N LYS A 128 -2.92 2.11 17.82
CA LYS A 128 -3.11 2.08 19.27
C LYS A 128 -4.56 1.86 19.70
N ASP A 129 -5.50 2.51 19.02
CA ASP A 129 -6.90 2.53 19.42
C ASP A 129 -7.68 1.31 18.87
N ASN A 130 -7.31 0.79 17.69
CA ASN A 130 -8.07 -0.24 16.96
C ASN A 130 -7.38 -1.60 16.87
N HIS A 131 -6.04 -1.65 16.95
CA HIS A 131 -5.25 -2.88 16.82
C HIS A 131 -4.14 -2.95 17.90
N PRO A 132 -4.48 -2.83 19.20
CA PRO A 132 -3.48 -2.85 20.28
C PRO A 132 -2.72 -4.17 20.39
N GLU A 133 -3.25 -5.24 19.80
CA GLU A 133 -2.62 -6.56 19.71
C GLU A 133 -1.45 -6.62 18.72
N ILE A 134 -1.40 -5.72 17.73
CA ILE A 134 -0.35 -5.68 16.71
C ILE A 134 0.81 -4.81 17.21
N ASN A 135 2.02 -5.36 17.19
CA ASN A 135 3.21 -4.59 17.53
C ASN A 135 3.48 -3.53 16.45
N HIS A 136 3.27 -2.25 16.76
CA HIS A 136 3.51 -1.15 15.82
C HIS A 136 4.89 -0.51 16.03
N TYR A 137 5.76 -0.62 15.03
CA TYR A 137 7.08 0.00 14.99
C TYR A 137 7.19 1.07 13.91
N PHE A 138 8.21 1.92 14.04
CA PHE A 138 8.54 2.91 13.03
C PHE A 138 9.71 2.45 12.18
N ASP A 139 9.63 2.72 10.88
CA ASP A 139 10.76 2.53 9.97
C ASP A 139 11.98 3.35 10.41
N VAL A 140 13.08 2.63 10.64
CA VAL A 140 14.36 3.20 11.11
C VAL A 140 15.06 3.97 9.98
N TRP A 141 14.81 3.63 8.71
CA TRP A 141 15.44 4.33 7.59
C TRP A 141 15.08 5.82 7.60
N HIS A 142 13.82 6.15 7.88
CA HIS A 142 13.36 7.53 8.05
C HIS A 142 14.10 8.27 9.19
N ILE A 143 14.45 7.58 10.28
CA ILE A 143 15.22 8.13 11.40
C ILE A 143 16.66 8.40 10.95
N ALA A 144 17.30 7.41 10.33
CA ALA A 144 18.69 7.51 9.87
C ALA A 144 18.86 8.64 8.83
N LYS A 145 17.91 8.76 7.89
CA LYS A 145 17.89 9.82 6.89
C LYS A 145 17.85 11.22 7.52
N GLY A 146 17.02 11.39 8.56
CA GLY A 146 16.94 12.65 9.30
C GLY A 146 18.26 13.03 9.99
N ILE A 147 18.97 12.04 10.54
CA ILE A 147 20.27 12.27 11.19
C ILE A 147 21.35 12.63 10.16
N THR A 148 21.42 11.91 9.03
CA THR A 148 22.42 12.21 7.98
C THR A 148 22.27 13.61 7.38
N GLN A 149 21.04 14.13 7.25
CA GLN A 149 20.82 15.52 6.81
C GLN A 149 21.34 16.55 7.81
N LEU A 150 21.29 16.24 9.11
CA LEU A 150 21.77 17.15 10.16
C LEU A 150 23.30 17.17 10.27
N THR A 151 23.98 16.09 9.89
CA THR A 151 25.45 15.97 9.97
C THR A 151 26.18 16.35 8.68
N SER A 152 25.47 16.82 7.65
CA SER A 152 26.03 17.18 6.34
C SER A 152 26.46 18.66 6.24
N TYR A 153 27.09 19.19 7.31
CA TYR A 153 27.69 20.52 7.35
C TYR A 153 29.21 20.43 7.41
#